data_AF-A0A2C0F005-F1
#
_entry.id   AF-A0A2C0F005-F1
#
_cell.length_a   1.000
_cell.length_b   1.000
_cell.length_c   1.000
_cell.angle_alpha   90.00
_cell.angle_beta   90.00
_cell.angle_gamma   90.00
#
_symmetry.space_group_name_H-M   'P 1'
#
loop_
_entity.id
_entity.type
_entity.pdbx_description
1 polymer ?
#
loop_
_entity_poly.entity_id
_entity_poly.type
_entity_poly.pdbx_seq_one_letter_code
_entity_poly.pdbx_strand_id
1 'polypeptide(L)'
;MQLTKLEKAIAIGTILQAIGEDNLEDYVELESLRPVVKVLNRLNKRTKPEERKEAITSLIGKLMHELSKENDREKVVRFRCASCEYTEQYTERQARTKDGLRCKQCVVGPMIKK
;
A
#
# COMPACT_ATOMS: atom_id res chain seq x y z
N MET A 1 -5.24 -6.38 5.43
CA MET A 1 -6.12 -5.52 6.23
C MET A 1 -7.51 -6.11 6.40
N GLN A 2 -8.08 -6.06 7.61
CA GLN A 2 -9.51 -6.31 7.84
C GLN A 2 -10.24 -4.98 8.11
N LEU A 3 -11.25 -4.69 7.28
CA LEU A 3 -12.11 -3.51 7.44
C LEU A 3 -13.42 -3.87 8.13
N THR A 4 -13.88 -3.01 9.03
CA THR A 4 -15.19 -3.10 9.65
C THR A 4 -16.30 -2.84 8.62
N LYS A 5 -17.54 -3.18 8.96
CA LYS A 5 -18.69 -2.94 8.08
C LYS A 5 -18.87 -1.44 7.77
N LEU A 6 -18.62 -0.57 8.75
CA LEU A 6 -18.71 0.88 8.58
C LEU A 6 -17.56 1.41 7.70
N GLU A 7 -16.35 0.94 7.91
CA GLU A 7 -15.19 1.31 7.07
C GLU A 7 -15.38 0.89 5.61
N LYS A 8 -15.88 -0.33 5.36
CA LYS A 8 -16.24 -0.80 4.00
C LYS A 8 -17.31 0.07 3.36
N ALA A 9 -18.34 0.44 4.14
CA ALA A 9 -19.42 1.30 3.67
C ALA A 9 -18.92 2.70 3.29
N ILE A 10 -18.05 3.29 4.11
CA ILE A 10 -17.41 4.58 3.84
C ILE A 10 -16.57 4.49 2.56
N ALA A 11 -15.71 3.47 2.43
CA ALA A 11 -14.87 3.30 1.25
C ALA A 11 -15.69 3.17 -0.04
N ILE A 12 -16.69 2.29 -0.05
CA ILE A 12 -17.58 2.09 -1.22
C ILE A 12 -18.32 3.38 -1.56
N GLY A 13 -18.90 4.06 -0.56
CA GLY A 13 -19.62 5.32 -0.79
C GLY A 13 -18.74 6.39 -1.44
N THR A 14 -17.51 6.54 -0.97
CA THR A 14 -16.53 7.47 -1.55
C THR A 14 -16.16 7.10 -2.99
N ILE A 15 -15.93 5.80 -3.27
CA ILE A 15 -15.58 5.34 -4.63
C ILE A 15 -16.72 5.58 -5.61
N LEU A 16 -17.96 5.22 -5.23
CA LEU A 16 -19.14 5.46 -6.08
C LEU A 16 -19.34 6.95 -6.37
N GLN A 17 -19.13 7.80 -5.35
CA GLN A 17 -19.19 9.26 -5.53
C GLN A 17 -18.09 9.79 -6.47
N ALA A 18 -16.90 9.18 -6.47
CA ALA A 18 -15.79 9.59 -7.34
C ALA A 18 -15.99 9.17 -8.81
N ILE A 19 -16.69 8.06 -9.08
CA ILE A 19 -17.03 7.61 -10.45
C ILE A 19 -18.06 8.55 -11.10
N GLY A 20 -18.96 9.11 -10.29
CA GLY A 20 -20.08 9.94 -10.75
C GLY A 20 -21.24 9.09 -11.27
N GLU A 21 -22.46 9.62 -11.15
CA GLU A 21 -23.68 8.86 -11.44
C GLU A 21 -23.76 8.42 -12.91
N ASP A 22 -23.33 9.28 -13.83
CA ASP A 22 -23.44 9.08 -15.28
C ASP A 22 -22.60 7.91 -15.81
N ASN A 23 -21.57 7.48 -15.07
CA ASN A 23 -20.68 6.40 -15.50
C ASN A 23 -20.85 5.12 -14.66
N LEU A 24 -21.74 5.09 -13.67
CA LEU A 24 -21.83 3.94 -12.74
C LEU A 24 -22.16 2.61 -13.43
N GLU A 25 -23.01 2.64 -14.44
CA GLU A 25 -23.45 1.47 -15.21
C GLU A 25 -22.29 0.78 -15.95
N ASP A 26 -21.24 1.53 -16.29
CA ASP A 26 -20.04 1.01 -16.98
C ASP A 26 -19.14 0.19 -16.04
N TYR A 27 -19.23 0.41 -14.73
CA TYR A 27 -18.35 -0.20 -13.73
C TYR A 27 -19.05 -1.19 -12.81
N VAL A 28 -20.38 -1.08 -12.63
CA VAL A 28 -21.12 -1.91 -11.67
C VAL A 28 -22.54 -2.20 -12.17
N GLU A 29 -22.96 -3.47 -12.06
CA GLU A 29 -24.35 -3.87 -12.32
C GLU A 29 -25.30 -3.20 -11.32
N LEU A 30 -26.25 -2.40 -11.81
CA LEU A 30 -27.14 -1.59 -10.96
C LEU A 30 -28.02 -2.42 -10.03
N GLU A 31 -28.47 -3.59 -10.47
CA GLU A 31 -29.24 -4.55 -9.67
C GLU A 31 -28.46 -4.96 -8.41
N SER A 32 -27.15 -5.15 -8.55
CA SER A 32 -26.24 -5.51 -7.45
C SER A 32 -25.98 -4.35 -6.49
N LEU A 33 -26.09 -3.09 -6.95
CA LEU A 33 -25.91 -1.89 -6.13
C LEU A 33 -27.10 -1.61 -5.21
N ARG A 34 -28.34 -1.91 -5.63
CA ARG A 34 -29.55 -1.67 -4.83
C ARG A 34 -29.46 -2.19 -3.39
N PRO A 35 -29.05 -3.45 -3.11
CA PRO A 35 -28.89 -3.92 -1.74
C PRO A 35 -27.76 -3.19 -1.00
N VAL A 36 -26.68 -2.83 -1.68
CA VAL A 36 -25.55 -2.09 -1.10
C VAL A 36 -26.00 -0.70 -0.65
N VAL A 37 -26.67 0.06 -1.51
CA VAL A 37 -27.21 1.41 -1.19
C VAL A 37 -28.14 1.36 0.01
N LYS A 38 -29.00 0.33 0.13
CA LYS A 38 -29.85 0.15 1.32
C LYS A 38 -29.02 -0.02 2.59
N VAL A 39 -27.92 -0.76 2.54
CA VAL A 39 -27.01 -0.94 3.68
C VAL A 39 -26.28 0.36 4.00
N LEU A 40 -25.76 1.08 2.99
CA LEU A 40 -25.09 2.37 3.16
C LEU A 40 -26.01 3.39 3.84
N ASN A 41 -27.24 3.52 3.37
CA ASN A 41 -28.23 4.43 3.94
C ASN A 41 -28.58 4.09 5.40
N ARG A 42 -28.71 2.79 5.72
CA ARG A 42 -28.97 2.36 7.11
C ARG A 42 -27.80 2.66 8.04
N LEU A 43 -26.56 2.46 7.58
CA LEU A 43 -25.37 2.76 8.36
C LEU A 43 -25.25 4.27 8.56
N ASN A 44 -25.39 5.06 7.51
CA ASN A 44 -25.31 6.52 7.58
C ASN A 44 -26.33 7.14 8.55
N LYS A 45 -27.54 6.57 8.64
CA LYS A 45 -28.58 7.04 9.57
C LYS A 45 -28.33 6.65 11.04
N ARG A 46 -27.65 5.53 11.29
CA ARG A 46 -27.46 4.98 12.65
C ARG A 46 -26.17 5.43 13.29
N THR A 47 -25.14 5.68 12.48
CA THR A 47 -23.81 6.03 12.96
C THR A 47 -23.79 7.47 13.44
N LYS A 48 -23.29 7.69 14.65
CA LYS A 48 -23.12 9.04 15.20
C LYS A 48 -21.95 9.76 14.51
N PRO A 49 -21.93 11.10 14.46
CA PRO A 49 -20.83 11.85 13.86
C PRO A 49 -19.45 11.48 14.42
N GLU A 50 -19.33 11.26 15.73
CA GLU A 50 -18.05 10.88 16.35
C GLU A 50 -17.60 9.47 15.96
N GLU A 51 -18.51 8.48 16.00
CA GLU A 51 -18.22 7.11 15.52
C GLU A 51 -17.80 7.10 14.06
N ARG A 52 -18.39 7.97 13.24
CA ARG A 52 -18.02 8.13 11.83
C ARG A 52 -16.61 8.69 11.69
N LYS A 53 -16.25 9.73 12.45
CA LYS A 53 -14.87 10.28 12.45
C LYS A 53 -13.86 9.23 12.86
N GLU A 54 -14.12 8.48 13.93
CA GLU A 54 -13.24 7.39 14.37
C GLU A 54 -13.06 6.33 13.29
N ALA A 55 -14.15 5.91 12.64
CA ALA A 55 -14.09 4.95 11.54
C ALA A 55 -13.31 5.47 10.33
N ILE A 56 -13.44 6.75 10.00
CA ILE A 56 -12.66 7.39 8.93
C ILE A 56 -11.17 7.42 9.29
N THR A 57 -10.81 7.86 10.50
CA THR A 57 -9.42 7.91 10.97
C THR A 57 -8.78 6.53 10.97
N SER A 58 -9.52 5.52 11.47
CA SER A 58 -9.09 4.12 11.45
C SER A 58 -8.90 3.61 10.02
N LEU A 59 -9.85 3.87 9.11
CA LEU A 59 -9.76 3.49 7.70
C LEU A 59 -8.51 4.10 7.05
N ILE A 60 -8.26 5.41 7.24
CA ILE A 60 -7.08 6.11 6.70
C ILE A 60 -5.81 5.43 7.20
N GLY A 61 -5.68 5.21 8.52
CA GLY A 61 -4.50 4.59 9.10
C GLY A 61 -4.23 3.19 8.53
N LYS A 62 -5.28 2.37 8.35
CA LYS A 62 -5.13 1.04 7.76
C LYS A 62 -4.76 1.09 6.27
N LEU A 63 -5.37 1.98 5.49
CA LEU A 63 -5.03 2.15 4.07
C LEU A 63 -3.59 2.64 3.89
N MET A 64 -3.17 3.65 4.66
CA MET A 64 -1.79 4.14 4.65
C MET A 64 -0.80 3.04 5.04
N HIS A 65 -1.10 2.26 6.08
CA HIS A 65 -0.25 1.16 6.50
C HIS A 65 -0.09 0.10 5.40
N GLU A 66 -1.18 -0.30 4.73
CA GLU A 66 -1.09 -1.26 3.62
C GLU A 66 -0.31 -0.70 2.42
N LEU A 67 -0.49 0.58 2.07
CA LEU A 67 0.28 1.21 0.99
C LEU A 67 1.77 1.30 1.33
N SER A 68 2.12 1.53 2.60
CA SER A 68 3.52 1.62 3.05
C SER A 68 4.22 0.27 3.20
N LYS A 69 3.51 -0.86 3.29
CA LYS A 69 4.11 -2.20 3.42
C LYS A 69 5.02 -2.59 2.25
N GLU A 70 4.85 -1.98 1.08
CA GLU A 70 5.75 -2.22 -0.06
C GLU A 70 7.10 -1.50 0.11
N ASN A 71 7.14 -0.38 0.82
CA ASN A 71 8.38 0.35 1.10
C ASN A 71 9.24 -0.32 2.17
N ASP A 72 8.62 -1.04 3.13
CA ASP A 72 9.35 -1.79 4.16
C ASP A 72 10.02 -3.09 3.64
N ARG A 73 9.81 -3.42 2.36
CA ARG A 73 10.36 -4.61 1.70
C ARG A 73 11.44 -4.31 0.66
N GLU A 74 12.06 -3.13 0.68
CA GLU A 74 13.40 -3.04 0.11
C GLU A 74 14.35 -3.85 0.99
N LYS A 75 14.35 -5.17 0.78
CA LYS A 75 15.29 -6.10 1.38
C LYS A 75 16.68 -5.60 1.02
N VAL A 76 17.35 -5.03 1.99
CA VAL A 76 18.73 -4.58 1.84
C VAL A 76 19.65 -5.77 2.03
N VAL A 77 20.56 -5.95 1.09
CA VAL A 77 21.59 -6.97 1.11
C VAL A 77 22.91 -6.27 1.37
N ARG A 78 23.66 -6.78 2.36
CA ARG A 78 24.99 -6.26 2.67
C ARG A 78 26.03 -6.93 1.79
N PHE A 79 26.92 -6.13 1.23
CA PHE A 79 28.07 -6.58 0.46
C PHE A 79 29.35 -6.12 1.15
N ARG A 80 30.44 -6.85 0.93
CA ARG A 80 31.81 -6.50 1.33
C ARG A 80 32.74 -6.53 0.12
N CYS A 81 33.65 -5.58 0.02
CA CYS A 81 34.70 -5.60 -0.97
C CYS A 81 35.72 -6.69 -0.65
N ALA A 82 36.11 -7.49 -1.65
CA ALA A 82 37.14 -8.53 -1.47
C ALA A 82 38.55 -7.97 -1.21
N SER A 83 38.85 -6.76 -1.72
CA SER A 83 40.19 -6.17 -1.66
C SER A 83 40.45 -5.26 -0.45
N CYS A 84 39.48 -4.44 -0.04
CA CYS A 84 39.66 -3.44 1.03
C CYS A 84 38.64 -3.56 2.16
N GLU A 85 37.84 -4.63 2.17
CA GLU A 85 36.84 -4.92 3.21
C GLU A 85 35.70 -3.90 3.38
N TYR A 86 35.67 -2.83 2.58
CA TYR A 86 34.60 -1.83 2.59
C TYR A 86 33.23 -2.48 2.43
N THR A 87 32.27 -2.10 3.28
CA THR A 87 30.92 -2.65 3.27
C THR A 87 29.90 -1.64 2.78
N GLU A 88 28.93 -2.11 2.00
CA GLU A 88 27.85 -1.29 1.46
C GLU A 88 26.54 -2.08 1.47
N GLN A 89 25.42 -1.36 1.55
CA GLN A 89 24.09 -1.96 1.50
C GLN A 89 23.43 -1.60 0.17
N TYR A 90 22.84 -2.61 -0.46
CA TYR A 90 22.15 -2.47 -1.74
C TYR A 90 20.75 -3.03 -1.61
N THR A 91 19.79 -2.48 -2.34
CA THR A 91 18.46 -3.08 -2.45
C THR A 91 18.55 -4.41 -3.18
N GLU A 92 17.62 -5.35 -2.94
CA GLU A 92 17.59 -6.63 -3.67
C GLU A 92 17.60 -6.43 -5.19
N ARG A 93 16.97 -5.36 -5.69
CA ARG A 93 16.96 -5.00 -7.11
C ARG A 93 18.37 -4.67 -7.61
N GLN A 94 19.13 -3.86 -6.87
CA GLN A 94 20.53 -3.55 -7.17
C GLN A 94 21.44 -4.78 -7.01
N ALA A 95 21.13 -5.66 -6.05
CA ALA A 95 21.87 -6.89 -5.81
C ALA A 95 21.65 -7.96 -6.91
N ARG A 96 20.55 -7.90 -7.67
CA ARG A 96 20.32 -8.82 -8.81
C ARG A 96 21.25 -8.54 -9.99
N THR A 97 21.72 -7.31 -10.14
CA THR A 97 22.69 -6.90 -11.18
C THR A 97 24.15 -6.98 -10.67
N LYS A 98 24.42 -7.83 -9.67
CA LYS A 98 25.68 -7.89 -8.90
C LYS A 98 26.96 -8.13 -9.73
N ASP A 99 26.85 -8.75 -10.92
CA ASP A 99 28.01 -9.21 -11.68
C ASP A 99 28.89 -8.05 -12.22
N GLY A 100 28.50 -6.79 -11.98
CA GLY A 100 29.28 -5.58 -12.30
C GLY A 100 29.51 -4.61 -11.14
N LEU A 101 29.17 -4.94 -9.88
CA LEU A 101 29.33 -4.01 -8.76
C LEU A 101 30.80 -3.93 -8.32
N ARG A 102 31.46 -2.82 -8.67
CA ARG A 102 32.81 -2.48 -8.19
C ARG A 102 32.74 -1.67 -6.90
N CYS A 103 33.69 -1.92 -6.00
CA CYS A 103 33.82 -1.15 -4.77
C CYS A 103 34.04 0.34 -5.06
N LYS A 104 33.23 1.22 -4.46
CA LYS A 104 33.38 2.67 -4.61
C LYS A 104 34.67 3.21 -3.99
N GLN A 105 35.22 2.51 -2.99
CA GLN A 105 36.41 2.96 -2.26
C GLN A 105 37.70 2.68 -3.01
N CYS A 106 37.88 1.45 -3.53
CA CYS A 106 39.11 1.06 -4.22
C CYS A 106 38.96 0.96 -5.75
N VAL A 107 37.73 1.05 -6.28
CA VAL A 107 37.36 1.02 -7.71
C VAL A 107 37.71 -0.29 -8.45
N VAL A 108 38.57 -1.12 -7.88
CA VAL A 108 39.07 -2.37 -8.45
C VAL A 108 38.45 -3.63 -7.83
N GLY A 109 38.03 -3.54 -6.56
CA GLY A 109 37.60 -4.72 -5.80
C GLY A 109 36.17 -5.15 -6.12
N PRO A 110 35.93 -6.44 -6.37
CA PRO A 110 34.57 -6.95 -6.55
C PRO A 110 33.81 -6.93 -5.22
N MET A 111 32.53 -6.57 -5.29
CA MET A 111 31.61 -6.60 -4.15
C MET A 111 31.02 -8.01 -3.98
N ILE A 112 31.27 -8.64 -2.84
CA ILE A 112 30.80 -9.99 -2.49
C ILE A 112 29.68 -9.88 -1.46
N LYS A 113 28.56 -10.58 -1.70
CA LYS A 113 27.45 -10.66 -0.74
C LYS A 113 27.94 -11.28 0.57
N LYS A 114 27.70 -10.60 1.69
CA LYS A 114 28.07 -11.09 3.04
C LYS A 114 27.06 -12.11 3.55
#